data_AF-A0A957G5N2-F1
#
_entry.id   AF-A0A957G5N2-F1
#
_cell.length_a   1.000
_cell.length_b   1.000
_cell.length_c   1.000
_cell.angle_alpha   90.00
_cell.angle_beta   90.00
_cell.angle_gamma   90.00
#
_symmetry.space_group_name_H-M   'P 1'
#
loop_
_entity.id
_entity.type
_entity.pdbx_description
1 polymer ?
#
loop_
_entity_poly.entity_id
_entity_poly.type
_entity_poly.pdbx_seq_one_letter_code
_entity_poly.pdbx_strand_id
1 'polypeptide(L)'
;MLHRIISYTLAGLVEHQLDGRAWVQGYRFRRLPGEYIRGQAGCISVVNHEHQEILVADAAFKRLHGFYIAHEFGHVVDFRSQHALTLSFHTSIGSDLENGIPAAGYWLSHNGESNLGEATADAFGLWIMMTYEDYRPIFAGTPLDTRFTDIVDEIEESLDSLATP
;
A
#
# COMPACT_ATOMS: atom_id res chain seq x y z
N MET A 1 -7.11 9.93 -13.36
CA MET A 1 -6.85 8.82 -12.41
C MET A 1 -5.54 9.01 -11.68
N LEU A 2 -4.36 8.96 -12.32
CA LEU A 2 -3.07 9.13 -11.63
C LEU A 2 -3.02 10.34 -10.69
N HIS A 3 -3.27 11.55 -11.22
CA HIS A 3 -3.30 12.77 -10.41
C HIS A 3 -4.29 12.69 -9.26
N ARG A 4 -5.44 12.03 -9.46
CA ARG A 4 -6.48 11.92 -8.43
C ARG A 4 -6.00 11.04 -7.27
N ILE A 5 -5.45 9.86 -7.58
CA ILE A 5 -4.88 8.95 -6.57
C ILE A 5 -3.74 9.62 -5.83
N ILE A 6 -2.83 10.29 -6.54
CA ILE A 6 -1.76 11.09 -5.90
C ILE A 6 -2.36 12.14 -4.96
N SER A 7 -3.37 12.90 -5.41
CA SER A 7 -4.02 13.91 -4.57
C SER A 7 -4.68 13.32 -3.33
N TYR A 8 -5.36 12.18 -3.46
CA TYR A 8 -6.00 11.48 -2.33
C TYR A 8 -4.98 10.95 -1.35
N THR A 9 -3.92 10.29 -1.83
CA THR A 9 -2.84 9.82 -0.96
C THR A 9 -2.17 10.95 -0.20
N LEU A 10 -1.86 12.06 -0.88
CA LEU A 10 -1.27 13.22 -0.22
C LEU A 10 -2.21 13.86 0.80
N ALA A 11 -3.52 13.90 0.52
CA ALA A 11 -4.51 14.43 1.44
C ALA A 11 -4.66 13.55 2.69
N GLY A 12 -4.76 12.23 2.52
CA GLY A 12 -4.87 11.30 3.65
C GLY A 12 -3.66 11.34 4.56
N LEU A 13 -2.44 11.40 4.01
CA LEU A 13 -1.25 11.58 4.85
C LEU A 13 -1.34 12.85 5.70
N VAL A 14 -1.85 13.95 5.15
CA VAL A 14 -2.03 15.22 5.88
C VAL A 14 -3.09 15.11 6.98
N GLU A 15 -4.15 14.33 6.78
CA GLU A 15 -5.18 14.08 7.81
C GLU A 15 -4.58 13.37 9.04
N HIS A 16 -3.57 12.52 8.83
CA HIS A 16 -2.76 11.87 9.88
C HIS A 16 -1.53 12.68 10.29
N GLN A 17 -1.53 14.00 10.06
CA GLN A 17 -0.44 14.92 10.46
C GLN A 17 0.93 14.62 9.83
N LEU A 18 0.97 13.83 8.75
CA LEU A 18 2.15 13.55 7.96
C LEU A 18 2.21 14.54 6.78
N ASP A 19 3.33 15.26 6.59
CA ASP A 19 3.50 16.09 5.38
C ASP A 19 3.64 15.18 4.15
N GLY A 20 2.51 14.83 3.54
CA GLY A 20 2.48 13.87 2.44
C GLY A 20 3.45 14.22 1.30
N ARG A 21 3.69 15.51 1.04
CA ARG A 21 4.64 15.94 0.01
C ARG A 21 6.08 15.64 0.40
N ALA A 22 6.45 15.85 1.66
CA ALA A 22 7.76 15.50 2.18
C ALA A 22 8.00 13.98 2.14
N TRP A 23 6.99 13.19 2.52
CA TRP A 23 7.05 11.72 2.53
C TRP A 23 7.35 11.14 1.14
N VAL A 24 6.73 11.68 0.09
CA VAL A 24 6.91 11.18 -1.28
C VAL A 24 7.93 12.00 -2.09
N GLN A 25 8.61 12.96 -1.46
CA GLN A 25 9.54 13.85 -2.13
C GLN A 25 10.64 13.06 -2.84
N GLY A 26 10.99 13.48 -4.05
CA GLY A 26 12.03 12.84 -4.86
C GLY A 26 11.54 11.66 -5.70
N TYR A 27 10.42 11.03 -5.33
CA TYR A 27 9.83 9.96 -6.14
C TYR A 27 9.19 10.53 -7.41
N ARG A 28 9.51 9.90 -8.55
CA ARG A 28 8.93 10.25 -9.86
C ARG A 28 8.03 9.14 -10.36
N PHE A 29 6.88 9.51 -10.90
CA PHE A 29 6.02 8.57 -11.63
C PHE A 29 6.52 8.40 -13.05
N ARG A 30 6.77 7.15 -13.44
CA ARG A 30 7.11 6.80 -14.80
C ARG A 30 6.10 5.82 -15.36
N ARG A 31 5.33 6.29 -16.32
CA ARG A 31 4.41 5.45 -17.08
C ARG A 31 5.19 4.69 -18.14
N LEU A 32 4.96 3.39 -18.25
CA LEU A 32 5.46 2.55 -19.33
C LEU A 32 4.30 1.72 -19.92
N PRO A 33 4.43 1.25 -21.17
CA PRO A 33 3.35 0.56 -21.86
C PRO A 33 3.20 -0.89 -21.39
N GLY A 34 1.97 -1.42 -21.43
CA GLY A 34 1.68 -2.84 -21.22
C GLY A 34 1.66 -3.30 -19.76
N GLU A 35 2.09 -4.54 -19.51
CA GLU A 35 2.47 -5.07 -18.19
C GLU A 35 4.00 -5.21 -18.15
N TYR A 36 4.62 -5.07 -16.98
CA TYR A 36 6.07 -5.18 -16.84
C TYR A 36 6.46 -6.59 -16.43
N ILE A 37 7.57 -7.05 -17.01
CA ILE A 37 8.26 -8.26 -16.57
C ILE A 37 9.60 -7.83 -15.98
N ARG A 38 9.62 -7.52 -14.68
CA ARG A 38 10.85 -7.36 -13.89
C ARG A 38 11.13 -8.65 -13.13
N GLY A 39 11.36 -9.77 -13.82
CA GLY A 39 11.54 -11.08 -13.18
C GLY A 39 10.30 -11.63 -12.45
N GLN A 40 9.25 -10.82 -12.28
CA GLN A 40 7.92 -11.19 -11.80
C GLN A 40 6.94 -11.02 -12.94
N ALA A 41 6.29 -12.10 -13.36
CA ALA A 41 5.27 -12.07 -14.40
C ALA A 41 4.03 -11.32 -13.89
N GLY A 42 3.49 -10.38 -14.69
CA GLY A 42 2.23 -9.69 -14.38
C GLY A 42 2.33 -8.50 -13.44
N CYS A 43 3.54 -7.98 -13.18
CA CYS A 43 3.75 -6.77 -12.40
C CYS A 43 3.21 -5.54 -13.17
N ILE A 44 2.27 -4.81 -12.56
CA ILE A 44 1.61 -3.65 -13.18
C ILE A 44 1.98 -2.32 -12.52
N SER A 45 2.61 -2.36 -11.36
CA SER A 45 3.29 -1.24 -10.73
C SER A 45 4.43 -1.74 -9.85
N VAL A 46 5.44 -0.91 -9.62
CA VAL A 46 6.56 -1.23 -8.72
C VAL A 46 7.29 0.04 -8.27
N VAL A 47 7.65 0.11 -6.98
CA VAL A 47 8.61 1.08 -6.45
C VAL A 47 10.05 0.64 -6.67
N ASN A 48 10.87 1.55 -7.16
CA ASN A 48 12.32 1.43 -7.22
C ASN A 48 12.95 2.49 -6.30
N HIS A 49 13.26 2.10 -5.06
CA HIS A 49 13.81 3.02 -4.06
C HIS A 49 15.20 3.55 -4.44
N GLU A 50 16.04 2.74 -5.10
CA GLU A 50 17.38 3.14 -5.54
C GLU A 50 17.32 4.33 -6.52
N HIS A 51 16.35 4.30 -7.44
CA HIS A 51 16.18 5.34 -8.44
C HIS A 51 15.13 6.38 -8.06
N GLN A 52 14.44 6.19 -6.93
CA GLN A 52 13.29 6.98 -6.49
C GLN A 52 12.24 7.12 -7.61
N GLU A 53 11.81 5.98 -8.16
CA GLU A 53 10.80 5.94 -9.21
C GLU A 53 9.66 5.00 -8.84
N ILE A 54 8.44 5.40 -9.18
CA ILE A 54 7.26 4.52 -9.19
C ILE A 54 6.93 4.24 -10.64
N LEU A 55 7.17 3.00 -11.08
CA LEU A 55 6.87 2.55 -12.43
C LEU A 55 5.42 2.10 -12.47
N VAL A 56 4.58 2.67 -13.34
CA VAL A 56 3.14 2.38 -13.39
C VAL A 56 2.74 2.00 -14.80
N ALA A 57 2.22 0.78 -14.96
CA ALA A 57 1.81 0.26 -16.25
C ALA A 57 0.41 0.74 -16.63
N ASP A 58 0.10 0.75 -17.92
CA ASP A 58 -1.24 1.14 -18.42
C ASP A 58 -2.36 0.29 -17.79
N ALA A 59 -2.06 -0.98 -17.51
CA ALA A 59 -2.98 -1.90 -16.85
C ALA A 59 -3.33 -1.49 -15.41
N ALA A 60 -2.41 -0.83 -14.69
CA ALA A 60 -2.66 -0.40 -13.31
C ALA A 60 -3.79 0.64 -13.22
N PHE A 61 -3.96 1.49 -14.24
CA PHE A 61 -5.08 2.45 -14.30
C PHE A 61 -6.43 1.80 -14.57
N LYS A 62 -6.47 0.52 -14.94
CA LYS A 62 -7.73 -0.19 -15.24
C LYS A 62 -8.09 -1.19 -14.15
N ARG A 63 -7.08 -1.88 -13.60
CA ARG A 63 -7.30 -2.89 -12.56
C ARG A 63 -7.58 -2.22 -11.22
N LEU A 64 -8.62 -2.71 -10.54
CA LEU A 64 -8.98 -2.32 -9.18
C LEU A 64 -9.00 -0.80 -8.98
N HIS A 65 -9.49 -0.06 -9.99
CA HIS A 65 -9.63 1.40 -9.98
C HIS A 65 -8.33 2.17 -9.67
N GLY A 66 -7.16 1.59 -9.98
CA GLY A 66 -5.88 2.22 -9.68
C GLY A 66 -5.32 1.92 -8.29
N PHE A 67 -5.93 1.00 -7.54
CA PHE A 67 -5.44 0.49 -6.25
C PHE A 67 -3.91 0.31 -6.21
N TYR A 68 -3.34 -0.32 -7.24
CA TYR A 68 -1.92 -0.61 -7.35
C TYR A 68 -1.03 0.64 -7.26
N ILE A 69 -1.53 1.81 -7.66
CA ILE A 69 -0.80 3.07 -7.53
C ILE A 69 -0.76 3.53 -6.06
N ALA A 70 -1.85 3.36 -5.33
CA ALA A 70 -1.91 3.64 -3.89
C ALA A 70 -1.08 2.63 -3.09
N HIS A 71 -1.10 1.36 -3.48
CA HIS A 71 -0.22 0.32 -2.94
C HIS A 71 1.26 0.72 -3.03
N GLU A 72 1.73 1.21 -4.20
CA GLU A 72 3.12 1.66 -4.32
C GLU A 72 3.44 2.85 -3.40
N PHE A 73 2.47 3.71 -3.09
CA PHE A 73 2.68 4.75 -2.09
C PHE A 73 2.87 4.18 -0.68
N GLY A 74 2.17 3.11 -0.33
CA GLY A 74 2.39 2.37 0.92
C GLY A 74 3.84 1.94 1.07
N HIS A 75 4.43 1.34 0.02
CA HIS A 75 5.86 1.00 -0.01
C HIS A 75 6.78 2.21 0.19
N VAL A 76 6.46 3.36 -0.43
CA VAL A 76 7.26 4.58 -0.25
C VAL A 76 7.20 5.08 1.19
N VAL A 77 6.00 5.15 1.77
CA VAL A 77 5.80 5.62 3.15
C VAL A 77 6.50 4.70 4.14
N ASP A 78 6.32 3.38 3.98
CA ASP A 78 6.96 2.39 4.83
C ASP A 78 8.49 2.49 4.77
N PHE A 79 9.07 2.53 3.56
CA PHE A 79 10.51 2.70 3.37
C PHE A 79 11.04 3.99 4.03
N ARG A 80 10.33 5.11 3.88
CA ARG A 80 10.69 6.40 4.48
C ARG A 80 10.61 6.39 5.99
N SER A 81 9.67 5.61 6.54
CA SER A 81 9.49 5.43 7.97
C SER A 81 10.49 4.43 8.57
N GLN A 82 11.43 3.91 7.76
CA GLN A 82 12.34 2.84 8.16
C GLN A 82 11.60 1.59 8.65
N HIS A 83 10.50 1.24 7.97
CA HIS A 83 9.60 0.12 8.28
C HIS A 83 8.77 0.27 9.57
N ALA A 84 8.71 1.47 10.15
CA ALA A 84 7.86 1.72 11.32
C ALA A 84 6.37 1.56 11.02
N LEU A 85 5.92 1.87 9.79
CA LEU A 85 4.52 1.65 9.39
C LEU A 85 4.16 0.17 9.44
N THR A 86 4.96 -0.68 8.77
CA THR A 86 4.82 -2.14 8.80
C THR A 86 4.84 -2.67 10.23
N LEU A 87 5.80 -2.22 11.04
CA LEU A 87 5.91 -2.65 12.42
C LEU A 87 4.65 -2.31 13.23
N SER A 88 4.18 -1.06 13.14
CA SER A 88 2.98 -0.59 13.85
C SER A 88 1.74 -1.37 13.42
N PHE A 89 1.50 -1.48 12.11
CA PHE A 89 0.34 -2.16 11.55
C PHE A 89 0.29 -3.63 11.99
N HIS A 90 1.40 -4.34 11.84
CA HIS A 90 1.47 -5.75 12.18
C HIS A 90 1.41 -6.01 13.69
N THR A 91 1.94 -5.12 14.52
CA THR A 91 1.76 -5.17 15.98
C THR A 91 0.29 -5.04 16.35
N SER A 92 -0.42 -4.11 15.71
CA SER A 92 -1.80 -3.78 16.06
C SER A 92 -2.78 -4.91 15.71
N ILE A 93 -2.62 -5.50 14.52
CA ILE A 93 -3.43 -6.67 14.11
C ILE A 93 -2.96 -7.99 14.75
N GLY A 94 -1.98 -7.94 15.65
CA GLY A 94 -1.44 -9.12 16.35
C GLY A 94 -0.76 -10.13 15.43
N SER A 95 -0.29 -9.70 14.26
CA SER A 95 0.50 -10.54 13.36
C SER A 95 1.98 -10.43 13.72
N ASP A 96 2.59 -11.56 14.05
CA ASP A 96 3.97 -11.64 14.49
C ASP A 96 4.64 -12.80 13.75
N LEU A 97 5.47 -12.45 12.76
CA LEU A 97 6.20 -13.45 11.98
C LEU A 97 7.45 -13.98 12.68
N GLU A 98 7.99 -13.34 13.74
CA GLU A 98 9.06 -13.97 14.53
C GLU A 98 8.55 -15.25 15.22
N ASN A 99 7.25 -15.29 15.50
CA ASN A 99 6.54 -16.44 16.06
C ASN A 99 5.66 -17.20 15.07
N GLY A 100 5.71 -16.86 13.78
CA GLY A 100 4.99 -17.56 12.72
C GLY A 100 3.46 -17.43 12.79
N ILE A 101 2.94 -16.30 13.31
CA ILE A 101 1.52 -15.95 13.23
C ILE A 101 1.30 -15.24 11.89
N PRO A 102 0.77 -15.94 10.86
CA PRO A 102 0.53 -15.31 9.58
C PRO A 102 -0.54 -14.21 9.74
N ALA A 103 -0.38 -13.11 9.00
CA ALA A 103 -1.47 -12.22 8.68
C ALA A 103 -2.42 -12.96 7.71
N ALA A 104 -3.14 -13.96 8.21
CA ALA A 104 -4.04 -14.77 7.42
C ALA A 104 -5.16 -13.86 6.88
N GLY A 105 -5.04 -13.49 5.59
CA GLY A 105 -6.11 -12.80 4.87
C GLY A 105 -5.95 -11.29 4.66
N TYR A 106 -4.72 -10.74 4.65
CA TYR A 106 -4.50 -9.29 4.41
C TYR A 106 -4.02 -8.90 2.98
N TRP A 107 -4.09 -9.85 2.03
CA TRP A 107 -3.99 -9.66 0.56
C TRP A 107 -2.60 -9.51 -0.07
N LEU A 108 -2.59 -9.84 -1.37
CA LEU A 108 -1.48 -10.33 -2.20
C LEU A 108 -0.52 -11.26 -1.46
N SER A 109 -0.97 -12.51 -1.24
CA SER A 109 -0.02 -13.60 -1.02
C SER A 109 0.88 -13.72 -2.24
N HIS A 110 2.03 -13.05 -2.21
CA HIS A 110 3.05 -13.24 -3.21
C HIS A 110 3.58 -14.67 -3.03
N ASN A 111 3.05 -15.60 -3.82
CA ASN A 111 3.48 -17.00 -3.91
C ASN A 111 3.43 -17.83 -2.62
N GLY A 112 2.55 -17.50 -1.66
CA GLY A 112 2.50 -18.22 -0.38
C GLY A 112 3.60 -17.82 0.61
N GLU A 113 4.39 -16.79 0.30
CA GLU A 113 5.33 -16.19 1.24
C GLU A 113 4.64 -15.06 2.01
N SER A 114 4.79 -15.07 3.33
CA SER A 114 4.34 -13.97 4.19
C SER A 114 5.27 -12.76 3.98
N ASN A 115 4.85 -11.79 3.18
CA ASN A 115 5.56 -10.53 3.00
C ASN A 115 4.80 -9.40 3.71
N LEU A 116 5.32 -8.98 4.87
CA LEU A 116 4.72 -7.93 5.71
C LEU A 116 4.66 -6.57 5.00
N GLY A 117 5.69 -6.25 4.21
CA GLY A 117 5.72 -5.00 3.46
C GLY A 117 4.60 -4.95 2.41
N GLU A 118 4.34 -6.07 1.72
CA GLU A 118 3.24 -6.17 0.75
C GLU A 118 1.87 -6.09 1.43
N ALA A 119 1.69 -6.77 2.57
CA ALA A 119 0.43 -6.70 3.32
C ALA A 119 0.15 -5.27 3.84
N THR A 120 1.18 -4.58 4.33
CA THR A 120 1.10 -3.17 4.74
C THR A 120 0.79 -2.27 3.54
N ALA A 121 1.43 -2.48 2.40
CA ALA A 121 1.17 -1.72 1.18
C ALA A 121 -0.26 -1.96 0.64
N ASP A 122 -0.77 -3.19 0.76
CA ASP A 122 -2.15 -3.52 0.42
C ASP A 122 -3.16 -2.85 1.36
N ALA A 123 -2.90 -2.86 2.67
CA ALA A 123 -3.72 -2.16 3.66
C ALA A 123 -3.74 -0.64 3.39
N PHE A 124 -2.58 -0.06 3.08
CA PHE A 124 -2.48 1.34 2.69
C PHE A 124 -3.26 1.65 1.41
N GLY A 125 -3.13 0.80 0.39
CA GLY A 125 -3.90 0.92 -0.84
C GLY A 125 -5.41 0.82 -0.59
N LEU A 126 -5.84 -0.11 0.26
CA LEU A 126 -7.24 -0.32 0.63
C LEU A 126 -7.82 0.92 1.31
N TRP A 127 -7.10 1.50 2.27
CA TRP A 127 -7.48 2.74 2.95
C TRP A 127 -7.75 3.87 1.95
N ILE A 128 -6.81 4.16 1.05
CA ILE A 128 -7.02 5.22 0.05
C ILE A 128 -8.26 4.96 -0.81
N MET A 129 -8.47 3.71 -1.25
CA MET A 129 -9.59 3.37 -2.11
C MET A 129 -10.95 3.46 -1.39
N MET A 130 -11.01 3.03 -0.13
CA MET A 130 -12.25 3.07 0.65
C MET A 130 -12.58 4.49 1.11
N THR A 131 -11.58 5.27 1.54
CA THR A 131 -11.80 6.62 2.08
C THR A 131 -12.11 7.64 0.99
N TYR A 132 -11.46 7.57 -0.18
CA TYR A 132 -11.54 8.65 -1.19
C TYR A 132 -12.17 8.25 -2.53
N GLU A 133 -12.30 6.97 -2.82
CA GLU A 133 -12.94 6.48 -4.06
C GLU A 133 -14.26 5.74 -3.80
N ASP A 134 -14.68 5.58 -2.54
CA ASP A 134 -15.84 4.74 -2.14
C ASP A 134 -15.80 3.36 -2.83
N TYR A 135 -14.59 2.80 -2.91
CA TYR A 135 -14.33 1.57 -3.64
C TYR A 135 -13.59 0.57 -2.75
N ARG A 136 -14.17 -0.63 -2.66
CA ARG A 136 -13.56 -1.76 -1.97
C ARG A 136 -12.96 -2.74 -2.98
N PRO A 137 -11.62 -2.77 -3.17
CA PRO A 137 -10.99 -3.82 -3.96
C PRO A 137 -11.25 -5.18 -3.30
N ILE A 138 -11.62 -6.17 -4.11
CA ILE A 138 -11.73 -7.56 -3.68
C ILE A 138 -10.67 -8.35 -4.43
N PHE A 139 -9.81 -9.03 -3.68
CA PHE A 139 -8.71 -9.80 -4.23
C PHE A 139 -9.09 -11.28 -4.31
N ALA A 140 -8.42 -12.00 -5.21
CA ALA A 140 -8.62 -13.44 -5.31
C ALA A 140 -8.12 -14.12 -4.03
N GLY A 141 -8.99 -14.92 -3.41
CA GLY A 141 -8.68 -15.63 -2.17
C GLY A 141 -9.20 -14.96 -0.90
N THR A 142 -9.85 -13.78 -0.99
CA THR A 142 -10.35 -13.06 0.19
C THR A 142 -11.32 -13.86 1.03
N PRO A 143 -10.99 -14.20 2.30
CA PRO A 143 -11.95 -14.76 3.22
C PRO A 143 -13.21 -13.90 3.25
N LEU A 144 -14.36 -14.57 3.25
CA LEU A 144 -15.66 -13.90 3.22
C LEU A 144 -15.94 -13.11 4.51
N ASP A 145 -15.24 -13.45 5.59
CA ASP A 145 -15.30 -12.82 6.90
C ASP A 145 -14.25 -11.73 7.12
N THR A 146 -13.45 -11.37 6.09
CA THR A 146 -12.51 -10.25 6.18
C THR A 146 -13.24 -8.94 6.50
N ARG A 147 -12.91 -8.36 7.64
CA ARG A 147 -13.41 -7.05 8.09
C ARG A 147 -12.54 -5.93 7.56
N PHE A 148 -12.82 -5.48 6.33
CA PHE A 148 -12.04 -4.43 5.67
C PHE A 148 -12.00 -3.11 6.44
N THR A 149 -13.05 -2.76 7.17
CA THR A 149 -13.06 -1.56 8.02
C THR A 149 -12.00 -1.64 9.11
N ASP A 150 -11.85 -2.80 9.74
CA ASP A 150 -10.85 -2.99 10.79
C ASP A 150 -9.44 -2.84 10.19
N ILE A 151 -9.19 -3.34 8.97
CA ILE A 151 -7.91 -3.12 8.28
C ILE A 151 -7.64 -1.64 8.06
N VAL A 152 -8.67 -0.89 7.66
CA VAL A 152 -8.58 0.55 7.43
C VAL A 152 -8.30 1.30 8.74
N ASP A 153 -9.03 0.98 9.81
CA ASP A 153 -8.84 1.60 11.12
C ASP A 153 -7.40 1.35 11.63
N GLU A 154 -6.89 0.13 11.47
CA GLU A 154 -5.55 -0.27 11.95
C GLU A 154 -4.40 0.37 11.17
N ILE A 155 -4.56 0.59 9.85
CA ILE A 155 -3.55 1.33 9.08
C ILE A 155 -3.62 2.83 9.36
N GLU A 156 -4.81 3.39 9.61
CA GLU A 156 -4.98 4.78 10.05
C GLU A 156 -4.31 5.03 11.41
N GLU A 157 -4.55 4.17 12.41
CA GLU A 157 -3.88 4.24 13.71
C GLU A 157 -2.36 4.12 13.57
N SER A 158 -1.90 3.28 12.64
CA SER A 158 -0.47 3.12 12.36
C SER A 158 0.16 4.33 11.67
N LEU A 159 -0.60 5.10 10.89
CA LEU A 159 -0.13 6.37 10.32
C LEU A 159 -0.06 7.45 11.40
N ASP A 160 -1.03 7.51 12.31
CA ASP A 160 -1.03 8.43 13.44
C ASP A 160 0.17 8.21 14.37
N SER A 161 0.59 6.94 14.55
CA SER A 161 1.75 6.62 15.37
C SER A 161 3.06 7.17 14.78
N LEU A 162 3.18 7.26 13.44
CA LEU A 162 4.34 7.85 12.76
C LEU A 162 4.46 9.37 12.96
N ALA A 163 3.34 10.05 13.19
CA ALA A 163 3.33 11.50 13.42
C ALA A 163 3.80 11.87 14.84
N THR A 164 3.85 10.89 15.74
CA THR A 164 4.25 11.08 17.14
C THR A 164 5.75 10.79 17.29
N PRO A 165 6.58 11.76 17.73
CA PRO A 165 8.03 11.59 17.88
C PRO A 165 8.46 10.66 19.02
#